data_AF-A0A0W0SE90-F1
#
_entry.id   AF-A0A0W0SE90-F1
#
_cell.length_a   1.000
_cell.length_b   1.000
_cell.length_c   1.000
_cell.angle_alpha   90.00
_cell.angle_beta   90.00
_cell.angle_gamma   90.00
#
_symmetry.space_group_name_H-M   'P 1'
#
loop_
_entity.id
_entity.type
_entity.pdbx_description
1 polymer ?
#
loop_
_entity_poly.entity_id
_entity_poly.type
_entity_poly.pdbx_seq_one_letter_code
_entity_poly.pdbx_strand_id
1 'polypeptide(L)'
;MPIHTKKINQRSLRKKSINEDVTDLLSNNLHTFVEEFFINDQEKIKEVLSPERRADGRYVTSEANLNKFIDLRIFRETQIKGFLRWLTSTPPLLRVFFTWVFITKMRMKLAYFDQQENNDPAKIYKQGPEHAINNDNSETFTIHNLGHATQLIQTSGMNILTDPVFGDLAPFVYPAMTRSLGQDVKAEELPSIDVILISHNHRDHVDTTSLKKLLVHQPQLLVPAGDEEFFRSLGFTKVQAFEWHEQITITSKTDKKVTFCSVPADHRSGRNGHDSHHSLVTGWTISPKERREILYFAGDTARINNARMTGLALDIYHLYQHKKGLEPSELPRLINMEPGGPNYTRKDMSPTHQSAVDSVVSSFRLALALEEISCKDKGIENQISASAWLESTATIFMHQNKYELGPDRFNENYFIFTRLCSYLQMSDETLEVHKQKQESKSTSWSLFHRRKDFIISGVEELKEMAKTLWPNETPATQRLKIIEFITSRTHFPLIREKLTSEDPYKFAPGEISTIAPDTWDSGKQKLKGAKDLSLDESPTLISALSMKK
;
A
#
# COMPACT_ATOMS: atom_id res chain seq x y z
N MET A 1 -35.20 30.67 -17.62
CA MET A 1 -33.99 31.13 -18.32
C MET A 1 -33.28 29.90 -18.89
N PRO A 2 -32.92 29.87 -20.17
CA PRO A 2 -32.40 28.66 -20.81
C PRO A 2 -31.01 28.32 -20.25
N ILE A 3 -30.80 27.03 -20.02
CA ILE A 3 -29.57 26.42 -19.54
C ILE A 3 -28.55 26.52 -20.67
N HIS A 4 -27.51 27.33 -20.48
CA HIS A 4 -26.33 27.31 -21.34
C HIS A 4 -25.61 25.98 -21.17
N THR A 5 -25.81 25.07 -22.12
CA THR A 5 -24.92 23.93 -22.35
C THR A 5 -23.56 24.48 -22.79
N LYS A 6 -22.64 24.67 -21.83
CA LYS A 6 -21.21 24.82 -22.16
C LYS A 6 -20.77 23.52 -22.81
N LYS A 7 -20.44 23.60 -24.11
CA LYS A 7 -19.77 22.55 -24.86
C LYS A 7 -18.58 22.04 -24.05
N ILE A 8 -18.48 20.71 -23.97
CA ILE A 8 -17.29 19.99 -23.50
C ILE A 8 -16.14 20.48 -24.39
N ASN A 9 -15.23 21.27 -23.83
CA ASN A 9 -13.98 21.59 -24.51
C ASN A 9 -13.11 20.32 -24.45
N GLN A 10 -12.90 19.68 -25.60
CA GLN A 10 -11.75 18.81 -25.79
C GLN A 10 -10.49 19.58 -25.39
N ARG A 11 -9.63 18.94 -24.59
CA ARG A 11 -8.32 19.45 -24.17
C ARG A 11 -7.54 19.91 -25.41
N SER A 12 -7.22 21.20 -25.49
CA SER A 12 -5.96 21.60 -26.12
C SER A 12 -4.89 21.44 -25.04
N LEU A 13 -3.90 20.58 -25.28
CA LEU A 13 -2.63 20.61 -24.56
C LEU A 13 -2.11 22.05 -24.60
N ARG A 14 -2.28 22.81 -23.51
CA ARG A 14 -1.47 24.01 -23.32
C ARG A 14 -0.06 23.48 -23.19
N LYS A 15 0.77 23.66 -24.23
CA LYS A 15 2.23 23.68 -24.10
C LYS A 15 2.54 24.62 -22.94
N LYS A 16 2.71 24.09 -21.73
CA LYS A 16 3.37 24.83 -20.65
C LYS A 16 4.77 25.11 -21.19
N SER A 17 5.15 26.38 -21.24
CA SER A 17 6.54 26.77 -21.52
C SER A 17 7.40 26.27 -20.36
N ILE A 18 7.84 25.03 -20.46
CA ILE A 18 8.83 24.41 -19.58
C ILE A 18 10.18 24.70 -20.24
N ASN A 19 11.15 25.14 -19.47
CA ASN A 19 12.53 25.38 -19.92
C ASN A 19 13.01 24.23 -20.81
N GLU A 20 13.66 24.56 -21.92
CA GLU A 20 13.98 23.66 -23.04
C GLU A 20 14.88 22.45 -22.66
N ASP A 21 15.42 22.39 -21.43
CA ASP A 21 16.19 21.25 -20.92
C ASP A 21 15.36 20.10 -20.31
N VAL A 22 14.02 20.23 -20.19
CA VAL A 22 13.13 19.23 -19.56
C VAL A 22 12.07 18.73 -20.55
N THR A 23 12.45 18.45 -21.79
CA THR A 23 11.54 17.85 -22.78
C THR A 23 11.50 16.33 -22.65
N ASP A 24 10.33 15.83 -22.22
CA ASP A 24 10.05 14.44 -21.91
C ASP A 24 9.55 13.69 -23.16
N LEU A 25 10.43 12.91 -23.78
CA LEU A 25 10.10 12.03 -24.91
C LEU A 25 9.32 10.77 -24.48
N LEU A 26 9.21 10.47 -23.17
CA LEU A 26 8.65 9.21 -22.66
C LEU A 26 7.14 9.28 -22.32
N SER A 27 6.62 10.40 -21.81
CA SER A 27 5.18 10.54 -21.51
C SER A 27 4.27 10.45 -22.75
N ASN A 28 4.68 11.02 -23.88
CA ASN A 28 3.93 10.86 -25.14
C ASN A 28 3.91 9.39 -25.61
N ASN A 29 4.98 8.63 -25.35
CA ASN A 29 5.06 7.23 -25.76
C ASN A 29 4.15 6.32 -24.94
N LEU A 30 4.03 6.53 -23.62
CA LEU A 30 3.12 5.73 -22.79
C LEU A 30 1.66 5.97 -23.17
N HIS A 31 1.26 7.22 -23.43
CA HIS A 31 -0.12 7.51 -23.86
C HIS A 31 -0.44 6.83 -25.20
N THR A 32 0.44 6.96 -26.19
CA THR A 32 0.30 6.27 -27.48
C THR A 32 0.27 4.76 -27.31
N PHE A 33 1.13 4.20 -26.44
CA PHE A 33 1.15 2.77 -26.15
C PHE A 33 -0.17 2.28 -25.52
N VAL A 34 -0.74 3.03 -24.58
CA VAL A 34 -2.05 2.72 -23.98
C VAL A 34 -3.17 2.76 -25.03
N GLU A 35 -3.18 3.78 -25.91
CA GLU A 35 -4.16 3.91 -26.98
C GLU A 35 -4.06 2.75 -27.99
N GLU A 36 -2.86 2.34 -28.36
CA GLU A 36 -2.62 1.19 -29.24
C GLU A 36 -3.05 -0.12 -28.58
N PHE A 37 -2.71 -0.31 -27.29
CA PHE A 37 -3.01 -1.52 -26.54
C PHE A 37 -4.52 -1.75 -26.35
N PHE A 38 -5.29 -0.67 -26.19
CA PHE A 38 -6.73 -0.70 -25.98
C PHE A 38 -7.53 -0.08 -27.12
N ILE A 39 -7.02 -0.11 -28.35
CA ILE A 39 -7.63 0.58 -29.51
C ILE A 39 -9.14 0.31 -29.69
N ASN A 40 -9.62 -0.87 -29.27
CA ASN A 40 -11.01 -1.30 -29.37
C ASN A 40 -11.85 -1.10 -28.09
N ASP A 41 -11.29 -0.51 -27.02
CA ASP A 41 -11.94 -0.35 -25.72
C ASP A 41 -11.73 1.05 -25.14
N GLN A 42 -12.50 2.00 -25.67
CA GLN A 42 -12.41 3.42 -25.31
C GLN A 42 -12.77 3.71 -23.86
N GLU A 43 -13.65 2.91 -23.24
CA GLU A 43 -13.99 3.07 -21.83
C GLU A 43 -12.83 2.61 -20.93
N LYS A 44 -12.14 1.53 -21.30
CA LYS A 44 -10.93 1.09 -20.60
C LYS A 44 -9.78 2.09 -20.76
N ILE A 45 -9.59 2.70 -21.94
CA ILE A 45 -8.62 3.79 -22.13
C ILE A 45 -8.90 4.94 -21.17
N LYS A 46 -10.16 5.38 -21.07
CA LYS A 46 -10.55 6.46 -20.15
C LYS A 46 -10.24 6.10 -18.71
N GLU A 47 -10.61 4.91 -18.27
CA GLU A 47 -10.40 4.43 -16.90
C GLU A 47 -8.91 4.27 -16.54
N VAL A 48 -8.06 3.94 -17.51
CA VAL A 48 -6.60 3.88 -17.35
C VAL A 48 -6.01 5.28 -17.25
N LEU A 49 -6.29 6.14 -18.24
CA LEU A 49 -5.59 7.41 -18.43
C LEU A 49 -6.11 8.55 -17.55
N SER A 50 -7.33 8.44 -17.02
CA SER A 50 -7.88 9.50 -16.20
C SER A 50 -8.77 8.94 -15.09
N PRO A 51 -8.63 9.44 -13.86
CA PRO A 51 -9.71 9.35 -12.90
C PRO A 51 -10.88 10.19 -13.42
N GLU A 52 -12.10 9.70 -13.24
CA GLU A 52 -13.29 10.46 -13.59
C GLU A 52 -13.29 11.81 -12.86
N ARG A 53 -13.39 12.90 -13.63
CA ARG A 53 -13.69 14.22 -13.06
C ARG A 53 -15.20 14.34 -12.93
N ARG A 54 -15.68 14.62 -11.72
CA ARG A 54 -17.09 14.97 -11.51
C ARG A 54 -17.45 16.23 -12.29
N ALA A 55 -18.75 16.44 -12.50
CA ALA A 55 -19.27 17.66 -13.15
C ALA A 55 -18.85 18.97 -12.45
N ASP A 56 -18.49 18.91 -11.16
CA ASP A 56 -17.96 20.02 -10.36
C ASP A 56 -16.43 20.18 -10.44
N GLY A 57 -15.75 19.37 -11.25
CA GLY A 57 -14.31 19.43 -11.49
C GLY A 57 -13.44 18.64 -10.51
N ARG A 58 -14.04 17.94 -9.52
CA ARG A 58 -13.32 17.16 -8.50
C ARG A 58 -12.78 15.83 -9.05
N TYR A 59 -11.60 15.42 -8.56
CA TYR A 59 -10.94 14.15 -8.91
C TYR A 59 -11.49 13.02 -8.05
N VAL A 60 -12.41 12.23 -8.59
CA VAL A 60 -12.91 11.04 -7.90
C VAL A 60 -12.24 9.81 -8.48
N THR A 61 -11.41 9.18 -7.66
CA THR A 61 -10.76 7.92 -8.03
C THR A 61 -11.61 6.72 -7.62
N SER A 62 -12.45 6.82 -6.58
CA SER A 62 -13.31 5.70 -6.14
C SER A 62 -14.75 5.87 -6.57
N GLU A 63 -15.32 4.89 -7.28
CA GLU A 63 -16.76 4.85 -7.55
C GLU A 63 -17.59 4.95 -6.26
N ALA A 64 -17.11 4.32 -5.19
CA ALA A 64 -17.74 4.34 -3.88
C ALA A 64 -17.76 5.74 -3.21
N ASN A 65 -16.97 6.68 -3.73
CA ASN A 65 -16.84 8.06 -3.26
C ASN A 65 -17.52 9.08 -4.20
N LEU A 66 -18.02 8.67 -5.38
CA LEU A 66 -18.65 9.56 -6.38
C LEU A 66 -19.71 10.49 -5.78
N ASN A 67 -20.51 10.00 -4.83
CA ASN A 67 -21.62 10.76 -4.23
C ASN A 67 -21.37 11.20 -2.78
N LYS A 68 -20.15 11.09 -2.25
CA LYS A 68 -19.86 11.37 -0.83
C LYS A 68 -18.97 12.61 -0.69
N PHE A 69 -19.54 13.70 -0.17
CA PHE A 69 -18.79 14.93 0.12
C PHE A 69 -17.90 14.79 1.37
N ILE A 70 -18.37 14.05 2.38
CA ILE A 70 -17.66 13.72 3.62
C ILE A 70 -18.08 12.30 4.01
N ASP A 71 -17.12 11.38 4.19
CA ASP A 71 -17.42 10.07 4.78
C ASP A 71 -17.36 10.14 6.30
N LEU A 72 -18.45 10.64 6.90
CA LEU A 72 -18.59 10.70 8.35
C LEU A 72 -18.61 9.30 8.99
N ARG A 73 -18.70 8.19 8.23
CA ARG A 73 -18.82 6.84 8.82
C ARG A 73 -17.54 6.45 9.55
N ILE A 74 -16.37 6.65 8.95
CA ILE A 74 -15.08 6.34 9.58
C ILE A 74 -14.91 7.19 10.84
N PHE A 75 -15.09 8.52 10.73
CA PHE A 75 -14.94 9.42 11.87
C PHE A 75 -15.95 9.13 12.99
N ARG A 76 -17.22 8.93 12.64
CA ARG A 76 -18.29 8.62 13.59
C ARG A 76 -18.07 7.26 14.24
N GLU A 77 -17.64 6.25 13.49
CA GLU A 77 -17.43 4.92 14.04
C GLU A 77 -16.20 4.88 14.96
N THR A 78 -15.10 5.54 14.61
CA THR A 78 -13.90 5.58 15.46
C THR A 78 -14.12 6.41 16.73
N GLN A 79 -14.82 7.55 16.65
CA GLN A 79 -15.17 8.36 17.83
C GLN A 79 -16.24 7.67 18.70
N ILE A 80 -17.26 7.06 18.12
CA ILE A 80 -18.27 6.29 18.86
C ILE A 80 -17.63 5.07 19.51
N LYS A 81 -16.77 4.33 18.81
CA LYS A 81 -16.00 3.21 19.38
C LYS A 81 -15.09 3.69 20.51
N GLY A 82 -14.40 4.82 20.34
CA GLY A 82 -13.56 5.44 21.37
C GLY A 82 -14.34 5.83 22.62
N PHE A 83 -15.49 6.50 22.45
CA PHE A 83 -16.39 6.87 23.54
C PHE A 83 -17.01 5.65 24.23
N LEU A 84 -17.51 4.68 23.46
CA LEU A 84 -18.06 3.44 24.02
C LEU A 84 -16.96 2.59 24.69
N ARG A 85 -15.72 2.62 24.20
CA ARG A 85 -14.55 2.00 24.86
C ARG A 85 -14.31 2.70 26.18
N TRP A 86 -14.22 4.03 26.20
CA TRP A 86 -14.06 4.82 27.43
C TRP A 86 -15.16 4.50 28.47
N LEU A 87 -16.42 4.43 28.04
CA LEU A 87 -17.57 4.05 28.89
C LEU A 87 -17.43 2.65 29.52
N THR A 88 -16.60 1.78 28.92
CA THR A 88 -16.44 0.38 29.33
C THR A 88 -15.07 0.06 29.91
N SER A 89 -14.07 0.94 29.74
CA SER A 89 -12.69 0.72 30.20
C SER A 89 -12.36 1.43 31.53
N THR A 90 -13.15 2.42 31.95
CA THR A 90 -12.77 3.29 33.08
C THR A 90 -14.01 4.05 33.57
N PRO A 91 -14.74 3.66 34.65
CA PRO A 91 -14.49 2.73 35.77
C PRO A 91 -15.42 1.47 35.81
N PRO A 92 -15.16 0.47 36.70
CA PRO A 92 -15.82 -0.84 36.72
C PRO A 92 -17.36 -0.83 36.82
N LEU A 93 -17.94 0.10 37.58
CA LEU A 93 -19.39 0.20 37.75
C LEU A 93 -20.12 0.67 36.48
N LEU A 94 -19.51 1.59 35.72
CA LEU A 94 -20.05 2.05 34.44
C LEU A 94 -20.01 0.92 33.40
N ARG A 95 -18.92 0.12 33.37
CA ARG A 95 -18.82 -1.06 32.51
C ARG A 95 -19.96 -2.06 32.76
N VAL A 96 -20.23 -2.41 34.02
CA VAL A 96 -21.30 -3.35 34.38
C VAL A 96 -22.68 -2.78 34.02
N PHE A 97 -22.92 -1.51 34.36
CA PHE A 97 -24.18 -0.82 34.06
C PHE A 97 -24.47 -0.78 32.55
N PHE A 98 -23.51 -0.31 31.73
CA PHE A 98 -23.72 -0.23 30.29
C PHE A 98 -23.82 -1.61 29.65
N THR A 99 -22.99 -2.58 30.05
CA THR A 99 -23.12 -3.97 29.57
C THR A 99 -24.52 -4.52 29.85
N TRP A 100 -25.05 -4.30 31.05
CA TRP A 100 -26.42 -4.67 31.41
C TRP A 100 -27.47 -3.93 30.56
N VAL A 101 -27.35 -2.61 30.35
CA VAL A 101 -28.27 -1.83 29.51
C VAL A 101 -28.30 -2.36 28.07
N PHE A 102 -27.14 -2.59 27.44
CA PHE A 102 -27.06 -3.08 26.07
C PHE A 102 -27.66 -4.49 25.93
N ILE A 103 -27.38 -5.38 26.88
CA ILE A 103 -27.94 -6.74 26.87
C ILE A 103 -29.45 -6.73 27.13
N THR A 104 -29.93 -5.97 28.11
CA THR A 104 -31.33 -6.06 28.56
C THR A 104 -32.28 -5.17 27.79
N LYS A 105 -31.86 -3.97 27.38
CA LYS A 105 -32.71 -3.00 26.66
C LYS A 105 -32.54 -3.10 25.14
N MET A 106 -31.33 -3.39 24.67
CA MET A 106 -31.05 -3.47 23.22
C MET A 106 -30.89 -4.90 22.71
N ARG A 107 -30.87 -5.92 23.59
CA ARG A 107 -30.60 -7.32 23.22
C ARG A 107 -29.29 -7.49 22.44
N MET A 108 -28.30 -6.63 22.71
CA MET A 108 -27.00 -6.59 22.05
C MET A 108 -25.88 -6.97 23.01
N LYS A 109 -24.93 -7.79 22.56
CA LYS A 109 -23.73 -8.09 23.34
C LYS A 109 -22.67 -7.03 23.02
N LEU A 110 -22.23 -6.31 24.06
CA LEU A 110 -21.09 -5.40 23.97
C LEU A 110 -19.79 -6.23 24.05
N ALA A 111 -19.42 -6.88 22.96
CA ALA A 111 -18.16 -7.59 22.84
C ALA A 111 -17.17 -6.70 22.10
N TYR A 112 -16.14 -6.24 22.79
CA TYR A 112 -14.97 -5.65 22.16
C TYR A 112 -14.04 -6.77 21.72
N PHE A 113 -13.43 -6.60 20.54
CA PHE A 113 -12.22 -7.34 20.26
C PHE A 113 -11.15 -6.72 21.15
N ASP A 114 -10.87 -7.38 22.27
CA ASP A 114 -9.67 -7.12 23.02
C ASP A 114 -8.57 -7.85 22.24
N GLN A 115 -7.79 -7.10 21.45
CA GLN A 115 -6.53 -7.64 20.96
C GLN A 115 -5.74 -8.04 22.20
N GLN A 116 -5.53 -9.34 22.42
CA GLN A 116 -4.66 -9.86 23.48
C GLN A 116 -3.19 -9.58 23.12
N GLU A 117 -2.90 -8.33 22.81
CA GLU A 117 -1.56 -7.85 22.55
C GLU A 117 -0.92 -7.43 23.86
N ASN A 118 0.41 -7.49 23.86
CA ASN A 118 1.18 -6.83 24.87
C ASN A 118 0.87 -5.32 24.83
N ASN A 119 0.77 -4.67 25.99
CA ASN A 119 0.52 -3.22 26.08
C ASN A 119 1.82 -2.41 26.26
N ASP A 120 2.97 -3.08 26.20
CA ASP A 120 4.30 -2.48 26.34
C ASP A 120 4.84 -2.00 24.97
N PRO A 121 4.90 -0.67 24.71
CA PRO A 121 5.36 -0.11 23.43
C PRO A 121 6.74 -0.60 23.01
N ALA A 122 7.65 -0.82 23.96
CA ALA A 122 9.02 -1.27 23.68
C ALA A 122 9.08 -2.71 23.16
N LYS A 123 8.03 -3.52 23.38
CA LYS A 123 7.92 -4.90 22.89
C LYS A 123 7.11 -5.01 21.59
N ILE A 124 6.34 -3.97 21.27
CA ILE A 124 5.47 -3.91 20.09
C ILE A 124 6.23 -3.29 18.92
N TYR A 125 6.92 -2.17 19.15
CA TYR A 125 7.61 -1.42 18.11
C TYR A 125 9.10 -1.77 18.15
N LYS A 126 9.50 -2.72 17.30
CA LYS A 126 10.91 -3.10 17.19
C LYS A 126 11.62 -2.14 16.24
N GLN A 127 12.81 -1.68 16.64
CA GLN A 127 13.68 -0.92 15.76
C GLN A 127 14.66 -1.88 15.09
N GLY A 128 14.98 -1.60 13.83
CA GLY A 128 16.11 -2.22 13.17
C GLY A 128 17.43 -1.76 13.82
N PRO A 129 18.55 -2.43 13.52
CA PRO A 129 19.86 -1.91 13.85
C PRO A 129 20.02 -0.48 13.33
N GLU A 130 20.54 0.43 14.16
CA GLU A 130 20.80 1.81 13.73
C GLU A 130 21.82 1.81 12.60
N HIS A 131 21.35 2.12 11.40
CA HIS A 131 22.23 2.37 10.26
C HIS A 131 22.42 3.87 10.12
N ALA A 132 23.69 4.31 10.09
CA ALA A 132 24.00 5.65 9.64
C ALA A 132 23.38 5.85 8.24
N ILE A 133 22.52 6.86 8.12
CA ILE A 133 22.05 7.32 6.82
C ILE A 133 23.25 8.01 6.18
N ASN A 134 23.76 7.45 5.07
CA ASN A 134 24.92 8.04 4.42
C ASN A 134 24.53 9.43 3.92
N ASN A 135 25.32 10.43 4.34
CA ASN A 135 25.06 11.84 4.06
C ASN A 135 25.28 12.24 2.59
N ASP A 136 25.87 11.35 1.79
CA ASP A 136 26.25 11.62 0.40
C ASP A 136 25.29 10.92 -0.57
N ASN A 137 25.08 11.57 -1.72
CA ASN A 137 24.26 11.11 -2.84
C ASN A 137 24.79 9.77 -3.38
N SER A 138 24.44 8.68 -2.71
CA SER A 138 25.02 7.38 -2.98
C SER A 138 24.53 6.83 -4.32
N GLU A 139 25.44 6.24 -5.09
CA GLU A 139 25.07 5.47 -6.27
C GLU A 139 24.49 4.09 -5.92
N THR A 140 24.66 3.64 -4.67
CA THR A 140 24.10 2.37 -4.16
C THR A 140 22.58 2.41 -4.14
N PHE A 141 21.92 1.26 -4.32
CA PHE A 141 20.48 1.14 -4.07
C PHE A 141 20.25 0.91 -2.58
N THR A 142 19.54 1.81 -1.92
CA THR A 142 19.05 1.57 -0.56
C THR A 142 17.64 2.11 -0.36
N ILE A 143 16.86 1.42 0.48
CA ILE A 143 15.58 1.88 1.02
C ILE A 143 15.74 1.92 2.53
N HIS A 144 15.48 3.08 3.12
CA HIS A 144 15.46 3.27 4.57
C HIS A 144 14.02 3.51 5.01
N ASN A 145 13.50 2.61 5.83
CA ASN A 145 12.17 2.76 6.40
C ASN A 145 12.20 3.75 7.56
N LEU A 146 11.65 4.95 7.35
CA LEU A 146 11.52 5.97 8.39
C LEU A 146 10.15 5.88 9.09
N GLY A 147 9.37 4.85 8.75
CA GLY A 147 8.11 4.44 9.33
C GLY A 147 6.88 5.10 8.70
N HIS A 148 5.73 4.43 8.86
CA HIS A 148 4.49 4.72 8.12
C HIS A 148 4.70 4.60 6.61
N ALA A 149 4.42 5.65 5.83
CA ALA A 149 4.70 5.74 4.40
C ALA A 149 5.99 6.49 4.07
N THR A 150 6.76 6.94 5.08
CA THR A 150 7.99 7.71 4.86
C THR A 150 9.17 6.79 4.60
N GLN A 151 9.61 6.74 3.34
CA GLN A 151 10.76 5.95 2.87
C GLN A 151 11.82 6.90 2.30
N LEU A 152 13.07 6.74 2.74
CA LEU A 152 14.22 7.37 2.07
C LEU A 152 14.83 6.35 1.10
N ILE A 153 14.74 6.65 -0.19
CA ILE A 153 15.29 5.84 -1.26
C ILE A 153 16.54 6.54 -1.79
N GLN A 154 17.69 5.86 -1.72
CA GLN A 154 18.93 6.36 -2.29
C GLN A 154 19.25 5.56 -3.56
N THR A 155 19.48 6.29 -4.65
CA THR A 155 19.73 5.70 -5.95
C THR A 155 20.44 6.66 -6.87
N SER A 156 21.41 6.16 -7.64
CA SER A 156 21.92 6.89 -8.82
C SER A 156 22.31 8.34 -8.50
N GLY A 157 22.89 8.58 -7.32
CA GLY A 157 23.25 9.94 -6.90
C GLY A 157 22.06 10.83 -6.52
N MET A 158 20.92 10.27 -6.13
CA MET A 158 19.73 10.98 -5.64
C MET A 158 19.27 10.45 -4.28
N ASN A 159 18.83 11.37 -3.44
CA ASN A 159 18.03 11.08 -2.24
C ASN A 159 16.56 11.43 -2.52
N ILE A 160 15.71 10.40 -2.53
CA ILE A 160 14.28 10.50 -2.82
C ILE A 160 13.50 10.19 -1.54
N LEU A 161 12.54 11.03 -1.17
CA LEU A 161 11.74 10.86 0.04
C LEU A 161 10.25 10.74 -0.31
N THR A 162 9.57 9.73 0.23
CA THR A 162 8.11 9.57 0.06
C THR A 162 7.37 10.12 1.27
N ASP A 163 6.22 10.77 1.06
CA ASP A 163 5.23 11.15 2.08
C ASP A 163 5.82 11.49 3.47
N PRO A 164 6.56 12.62 3.59
CA PRO A 164 7.42 12.88 4.74
C PRO A 164 6.65 13.26 5.99
N VAL A 165 6.76 12.43 7.03
CA VAL A 165 6.21 12.67 8.35
C VAL A 165 7.19 12.23 9.44
N PHE A 166 7.64 13.15 10.29
CA PHE A 166 8.63 12.91 11.36
C PHE A 166 8.12 13.24 12.76
N GLY A 167 6.84 13.55 12.92
CA GLY A 167 6.25 13.89 14.21
C GLY A 167 4.87 13.30 14.43
N ASP A 168 4.25 13.72 15.53
CA ASP A 168 2.88 13.36 15.88
C ASP A 168 1.89 13.86 14.82
N LEU A 169 0.94 13.00 14.44
CA LEU A 169 -0.06 13.37 13.44
C LEU A 169 -1.12 14.27 14.08
N ALA A 170 -1.27 15.49 13.58
CA ALA A 170 -2.43 16.37 13.85
C ALA A 170 -3.04 16.26 15.27
N PRO A 171 -2.27 16.51 16.35
CA PRO A 171 -2.66 16.23 17.74
C PRO A 171 -3.93 16.95 18.19
N PHE A 172 -4.29 18.06 17.52
CA PHE A 172 -5.49 18.84 17.79
C PHE A 172 -6.75 18.32 17.09
N VAL A 173 -6.61 17.54 16.01
CA VAL A 173 -7.73 17.00 15.21
C VAL A 173 -8.05 15.56 15.62
N TYR A 174 -7.03 14.80 16.03
CA TYR A 174 -7.15 13.42 16.48
C TYR A 174 -6.49 13.19 17.85
N PRO A 175 -6.98 13.85 18.93
CA PRO A 175 -6.31 13.89 20.23
C PRO A 175 -6.13 12.53 20.94
N ALA A 176 -6.73 11.45 20.41
CA ALA A 176 -6.63 10.11 20.96
C ALA A 176 -5.90 9.09 20.05
N MET A 177 -5.33 9.48 18.90
CA MET A 177 -4.95 8.52 17.84
C MET A 177 -3.61 8.76 17.12
N THR A 178 -2.63 9.46 17.70
CA THR A 178 -1.53 9.95 16.84
C THR A 178 -0.21 10.29 17.54
N ARG A 179 0.10 9.63 18.66
CA ARG A 179 1.45 9.73 19.23
C ARG A 179 2.41 8.87 18.40
N SER A 180 3.51 9.44 17.90
CA SER A 180 4.62 8.64 17.42
C SER A 180 5.19 7.84 18.59
N LEU A 181 5.17 6.52 18.46
CA LEU A 181 5.63 5.60 19.52
C LEU A 181 7.08 5.15 19.30
N GLY A 182 7.72 5.58 18.20
CA GLY A 182 9.11 5.32 17.87
C GLY A 182 10.04 6.48 18.22
N GLN A 183 11.36 6.23 18.26
CA GLN A 183 12.36 7.29 18.34
C GLN A 183 12.49 7.91 16.94
N ASP A 184 11.72 8.97 16.70
CA ASP A 184 11.61 9.62 15.39
C ASP A 184 13.00 9.90 14.80
N VAL A 185 13.26 9.41 13.60
CA VAL A 185 14.35 9.94 12.76
C VAL A 185 14.02 11.40 12.54
N LYS A 186 14.92 12.29 12.93
CA LYS A 186 14.70 13.72 12.76
C LYS A 186 14.90 14.08 11.29
N ALA A 187 14.09 14.99 10.76
CA ALA A 187 14.29 15.49 9.40
C ALA A 187 15.71 16.08 9.21
N GLU A 188 16.27 16.62 10.29
CA GLU A 188 17.62 17.18 10.37
C GLU A 188 18.74 16.12 10.31
N GLU A 189 18.43 14.84 10.52
CA GLU A 189 19.37 13.72 10.39
C GLU A 189 19.43 13.17 8.96
N LEU A 190 18.58 13.67 8.06
CA LEU A 190 18.54 13.22 6.67
C LEU A 190 19.59 13.93 5.83
N PRO A 191 20.11 13.26 4.77
CA PRO A 191 20.90 13.92 3.76
C PRO A 191 20.06 14.98 3.03
N SER A 192 20.72 15.82 2.24
CA SER A 192 20.02 16.74 1.33
C SER A 192 19.09 15.94 0.42
N ILE A 193 17.78 16.17 0.56
CA ILE A 193 16.76 15.54 -0.27
C ILE A 193 16.71 16.24 -1.63
N ASP A 194 16.75 15.45 -2.71
CA ASP A 194 16.68 15.98 -4.09
C ASP A 194 15.24 15.99 -4.59
N VAL A 195 14.48 14.93 -4.29
CA VAL A 195 13.09 14.74 -4.75
C VAL A 195 12.19 14.31 -3.60
N ILE A 196 11.02 14.92 -3.48
CA ILE A 196 9.95 14.47 -2.60
C ILE A 196 8.77 14.01 -3.45
N LEU A 197 8.31 12.77 -3.21
CA LEU A 197 7.13 12.18 -3.83
C LEU A 197 5.96 12.26 -2.87
N ILE A 198 4.86 12.88 -3.31
CA ILE A 198 3.63 12.97 -2.54
C ILE A 198 2.57 12.09 -3.21
N SER A 199 2.03 11.10 -2.48
CA SER A 199 0.93 10.26 -2.99
C SER A 199 -0.41 10.98 -2.96
N HIS A 200 -0.70 11.66 -1.85
CA HIS A 200 -1.92 12.44 -1.63
C HIS A 200 -1.75 13.37 -0.42
N ASN A 201 -2.71 14.29 -0.26
CA ASN A 201 -2.57 15.38 0.69
C ASN A 201 -3.10 15.10 2.11
N HIS A 202 -3.38 13.85 2.52
CA HIS A 202 -3.81 13.60 3.90
C HIS A 202 -2.71 13.98 4.92
N ARG A 203 -3.13 14.25 6.16
CA ARG A 203 -2.24 14.80 7.20
C ARG A 203 -1.17 13.82 7.66
N ASP A 204 -1.41 12.52 7.49
CA ASP A 204 -0.52 11.40 7.79
C ASP A 204 0.43 11.03 6.66
N HIS A 205 0.31 11.70 5.51
CA HIS A 205 1.25 11.62 4.39
C HIS A 205 1.93 12.98 4.13
N VAL A 206 1.30 14.06 4.58
CA VAL A 206 1.73 15.45 4.37
C VAL A 206 1.65 16.21 5.70
N ASP A 207 2.73 16.09 6.48
CA ASP A 207 2.98 16.93 7.66
C ASP A 207 3.71 18.21 7.28
N THR A 208 3.04 19.34 7.48
CA THR A 208 3.60 20.66 7.15
C THR A 208 4.80 21.02 8.01
N THR A 209 4.91 20.46 9.22
CA THR A 209 6.07 20.68 10.09
C THR A 209 7.31 19.99 9.53
N SER A 210 7.17 18.71 9.17
CA SER A 210 8.20 17.91 8.49
C SER A 210 8.65 18.57 7.19
N LEU A 211 7.70 18.96 6.33
CA LEU A 211 8.01 19.60 5.06
C LEU A 211 8.77 20.93 5.22
N LYS A 212 8.40 21.75 6.22
CA LYS A 212 9.10 23.02 6.48
C LYS A 212 10.56 22.83 6.84
N LYS A 213 10.91 21.73 7.51
CA LYS A 213 12.31 21.40 7.84
C LYS A 213 13.11 21.02 6.59
N LEU A 214 12.45 20.42 5.60
CA LEU A 214 13.08 20.00 4.33
C LEU A 214 13.23 21.16 3.31
N LEU A 215 12.56 22.31 3.53
CA LEU A 215 12.63 23.48 2.64
C LEU A 215 14.04 24.04 2.45
N VAL A 216 14.93 23.82 3.42
CA VAL A 216 16.31 24.34 3.40
C VAL A 216 17.08 23.91 2.14
N HIS A 217 16.74 22.75 1.56
CA HIS A 217 17.38 22.23 0.36
C HIS A 217 16.60 22.48 -0.93
N GLN A 218 15.39 23.06 -0.85
CA GLN A 218 14.48 23.28 -1.99
C GLN A 218 14.40 22.06 -2.95
N PRO A 219 13.98 20.88 -2.42
CA PRO A 219 13.82 19.68 -3.23
C PRO A 219 12.78 19.88 -4.33
N GLN A 220 12.87 19.09 -5.39
CA GLN A 220 11.81 18.96 -6.39
C GLN A 220 10.63 18.20 -5.77
N LEU A 221 9.46 18.82 -5.71
CA LEU A 221 8.22 18.17 -5.26
C LEU A 221 7.45 17.66 -6.46
N LEU A 222 7.24 16.35 -6.51
CA LEU A 222 6.33 15.70 -7.44
C LEU A 222 5.04 15.39 -6.69
N VAL A 223 3.93 16.01 -7.11
CA VAL A 223 2.67 16.01 -6.37
C VAL A 223 1.50 15.62 -7.28
N PRO A 224 0.36 15.18 -6.73
CA PRO A 224 -0.83 14.95 -7.51
C PRO A 224 -1.40 16.27 -8.05
N ALA A 225 -2.02 16.23 -9.23
CA ALA A 225 -2.71 17.38 -9.79
C ALA A 225 -3.77 17.95 -8.83
N GLY A 226 -3.73 19.26 -8.58
CA GLY A 226 -4.63 19.99 -7.68
C GLY A 226 -4.02 20.39 -6.34
N ASP A 227 -2.82 19.92 -5.98
CA ASP A 227 -2.14 20.28 -4.73
C ASP A 227 -1.03 21.34 -4.90
N GLU A 228 -0.75 21.82 -6.12
CA GLU A 228 0.41 22.68 -6.38
C GLU A 228 0.41 23.97 -5.56
N GLU A 229 -0.75 24.63 -5.48
CA GLU A 229 -0.89 25.89 -4.77
C GLU A 229 -0.67 25.71 -3.27
N PHE A 230 -1.14 24.59 -2.71
CA PHE A 230 -0.91 24.25 -1.31
C PHE A 230 0.59 24.13 -1.01
N PHE A 231 1.34 23.36 -1.79
CA PHE A 231 2.79 23.22 -1.56
C PHE A 231 3.56 24.51 -1.83
N ARG A 232 3.17 25.30 -2.83
CA ARG A 232 3.75 26.63 -3.06
C ARG A 232 3.51 27.58 -1.88
N SER A 233 2.33 27.53 -1.27
CA SER A 233 2.00 28.33 -0.08
C SER A 233 2.86 27.98 1.14
N LEU A 234 3.45 26.77 1.18
CA LEU A 234 4.41 26.38 2.21
C LEU A 234 5.83 26.91 1.96
N GLY A 235 6.10 27.48 0.77
CA GLY A 235 7.41 28.04 0.41
C GLY A 235 8.23 27.18 -0.56
N PHE A 236 7.68 26.09 -1.09
CA PHE A 236 8.36 25.31 -2.14
C PHE A 236 8.28 26.04 -3.49
N THR A 237 9.43 26.23 -4.11
CA THR A 237 9.52 26.90 -5.43
C THR A 237 9.45 25.91 -6.60
N LYS A 238 9.97 24.69 -6.39
CA LYS A 238 10.04 23.60 -7.38
C LYS A 238 8.93 22.56 -7.16
N VAL A 239 7.70 22.92 -7.51
CA VAL A 239 6.53 22.03 -7.40
C VAL A 239 6.03 21.68 -8.81
N GLN A 240 5.87 20.39 -9.09
CA GLN A 240 5.29 19.88 -10.33
C GLN A 240 4.16 18.91 -10.02
N ALA A 241 2.98 19.19 -10.58
CA ALA A 241 1.82 18.33 -10.49
C ALA A 241 1.76 17.35 -11.65
N PHE A 242 1.21 16.18 -11.36
CA PHE A 242 1.05 15.08 -12.30
C PHE A 242 -0.38 14.54 -12.26
N GLU A 243 -0.93 14.27 -13.44
CA GLU A 243 -2.01 13.31 -13.62
C GLU A 243 -1.44 11.89 -13.77
N TRP A 244 -2.30 10.88 -13.66
CA TRP A 244 -1.87 9.50 -13.87
C TRP A 244 -1.23 9.32 -15.25
N HIS A 245 -0.17 8.51 -15.27
CA HIS A 245 0.66 8.17 -16.42
C HIS A 245 1.52 9.34 -16.97
N GLU A 246 1.51 10.51 -16.32
CA GLU A 246 2.51 11.55 -16.61
C GLU A 246 3.86 11.19 -15.96
N GLN A 247 4.93 11.39 -16.74
CA GLN A 247 6.30 11.06 -16.35
C GLN A 247 7.20 12.29 -16.25
N ILE A 248 8.27 12.14 -15.49
CA ILE A 248 9.41 13.06 -15.51
C ILE A 248 10.70 12.27 -15.34
N THR A 249 11.72 12.62 -16.12
CA THR A 249 13.08 12.13 -15.89
C THR A 249 13.94 13.24 -15.29
N ILE A 250 14.52 12.98 -14.12
CA ILE A 250 15.41 13.91 -13.43
C ILE A 250 16.84 13.39 -13.56
N THR A 251 17.78 14.28 -13.86
CA THR A 251 19.22 13.99 -13.86
C THR A 251 19.80 14.32 -12.49
N SER A 252 20.56 13.39 -11.90
CA SER A 252 21.18 13.51 -10.59
C SER A 252 22.45 14.35 -10.66
N LYS A 253 23.02 14.64 -9.49
CA LYS A 253 24.32 15.33 -9.39
C LYS A 253 25.48 14.50 -9.95
N THR A 254 25.30 13.19 -10.14
CA THR A 254 26.29 12.28 -10.75
C THR A 254 25.98 11.97 -12.23
N ASP A 255 25.14 12.81 -12.88
CA ASP A 255 24.72 12.68 -14.28
C ASP A 255 23.95 11.38 -14.61
N LYS A 256 23.38 10.76 -13.58
CA LYS A 256 22.52 9.58 -13.71
C LYS A 256 21.06 10.00 -13.82
N LYS A 257 20.25 9.22 -14.55
CA LYS A 257 18.84 9.54 -14.80
C LYS A 257 17.91 8.64 -14.01
N VAL A 258 16.91 9.24 -13.36
CA VAL A 258 15.81 8.53 -12.69
C VAL A 258 14.49 9.03 -13.26
N THR A 259 13.68 8.09 -13.76
CA THR A 259 12.34 8.37 -14.27
C THR A 259 11.31 8.10 -13.18
N PHE A 260 10.38 9.02 -13.02
CA PHE A 260 9.25 8.94 -12.10
C PHE A 260 7.96 8.97 -12.91
N CYS A 261 7.00 8.11 -12.58
CA CYS A 261 5.66 8.13 -13.18
C CYS A 261 4.60 8.20 -12.09
N SER A 262 3.60 9.08 -12.26
CA SER A 262 2.39 9.05 -11.46
C SER A 262 1.53 7.88 -11.92
N VAL A 263 1.06 7.02 -11.00
CA VAL A 263 0.26 5.83 -11.34
C VAL A 263 -1.06 5.77 -10.56
N PRO A 264 -2.07 5.02 -11.04
CA PRO A 264 -3.38 5.00 -10.42
C PRO A 264 -3.38 4.55 -8.96
N ALA A 265 -4.14 5.25 -8.13
CA ALA A 265 -4.47 4.87 -6.76
C ALA A 265 -5.97 5.10 -6.52
N ASP A 266 -6.61 4.25 -5.73
CA ASP A 266 -8.01 4.40 -5.36
C ASP A 266 -8.15 4.90 -3.92
N HIS A 267 -8.21 6.21 -3.73
CA HIS A 267 -8.36 6.79 -2.40
C HIS A 267 -9.16 8.10 -2.44
N ARG A 268 -8.98 8.93 -1.42
CA ARG A 268 -9.63 10.22 -1.28
C ARG A 268 -8.56 11.24 -0.93
N SER A 269 -8.63 12.42 -1.53
CA SER A 269 -7.86 13.59 -1.09
C SER A 269 -8.72 14.48 -0.19
N GLY A 270 -8.07 15.35 0.57
CA GLY A 270 -8.67 16.42 1.35
C GLY A 270 -8.09 16.52 2.77
N ARG A 271 -7.71 17.72 3.18
CA ARG A 271 -7.09 18.02 4.48
C ARG A 271 -8.08 18.55 5.52
N ASN A 272 -9.19 19.12 5.04
CA ASN A 272 -10.07 20.00 5.79
C ASN A 272 -11.55 19.71 5.57
N GLY A 273 -11.99 18.46 5.39
CA GLY A 273 -13.42 18.12 5.29
C GLY A 273 -14.15 18.62 4.02
N HIS A 274 -14.13 19.93 3.75
CA HIS A 274 -14.76 20.59 2.59
C HIS A 274 -13.94 20.51 1.30
N ASP A 275 -12.63 20.32 1.41
CA ASP A 275 -11.64 20.25 0.31
C ASP A 275 -11.48 18.85 -0.28
N SER A 276 -12.42 17.96 0.03
CA SER A 276 -12.39 16.57 -0.41
C SER A 276 -12.41 16.44 -1.93
N HIS A 277 -11.52 15.63 -2.50
CA HIS A 277 -11.41 15.40 -3.95
C HIS A 277 -10.99 16.64 -4.77
N HIS A 278 -10.46 17.69 -4.13
CA HIS A 278 -9.94 18.86 -4.85
C HIS A 278 -8.62 18.56 -5.59
N SER A 279 -7.85 17.60 -5.08
CA SER A 279 -6.65 17.07 -5.74
C SER A 279 -6.79 15.59 -6.07
N LEU A 280 -5.94 15.12 -6.96
CA LEU A 280 -5.81 13.72 -7.30
C LEU A 280 -5.15 12.92 -6.15
N VAL A 281 -5.26 11.59 -6.21
CA VAL A 281 -4.46 10.64 -5.41
C VAL A 281 -3.72 9.72 -6.38
N THR A 282 -2.45 9.43 -6.09
CA THR A 282 -1.60 8.65 -6.98
C THR A 282 -0.60 7.79 -6.21
N GLY A 283 -0.18 6.68 -6.81
CA GLY A 283 1.10 6.06 -6.50
C GLY A 283 2.20 6.61 -7.40
N TRP A 284 3.43 6.15 -7.19
CA TRP A 284 4.60 6.53 -7.99
C TRP A 284 5.40 5.31 -8.41
N THR A 285 5.78 5.20 -9.69
CA THR A 285 6.89 4.32 -10.08
C THR A 285 8.20 5.12 -10.11
N ILE A 286 9.29 4.47 -9.72
CA ILE A 286 10.64 5.05 -9.65
C ILE A 286 11.59 4.10 -10.38
N SER A 287 12.15 4.55 -11.49
CA SER A 287 13.02 3.74 -12.35
C SER A 287 14.34 4.44 -12.62
N PRO A 288 15.41 4.08 -11.89
CA PRO A 288 16.77 4.50 -12.22
C PRO A 288 17.20 3.85 -13.53
N LYS A 289 17.56 4.65 -14.54
CA LYS A 289 17.71 4.18 -15.93
C LYS A 289 18.78 3.12 -16.12
N GLU A 290 19.86 3.21 -15.36
CA GLU A 290 21.06 2.37 -15.47
C GLU A 290 21.14 1.30 -14.38
N ARG A 291 20.03 1.06 -13.67
CA ARG A 291 19.93 -0.01 -12.67
C ARG A 291 18.74 -0.91 -12.94
N ARG A 292 18.78 -2.11 -12.36
CA ARG A 292 17.76 -3.15 -12.57
C ARG A 292 16.46 -2.88 -11.82
N GLU A 293 16.47 -2.04 -10.78
CA GLU A 293 15.31 -1.90 -9.91
C GLU A 293 14.23 -1.00 -10.51
N ILE A 294 12.97 -1.38 -10.34
CA ILE A 294 11.79 -0.54 -10.55
C ILE A 294 11.02 -0.59 -9.24
N LEU A 295 10.81 0.56 -8.60
CA LEU A 295 9.98 0.63 -7.40
C LEU A 295 8.58 1.07 -7.79
N TYR A 296 7.58 0.51 -7.12
CA TYR A 296 6.21 1.00 -7.13
C TYR A 296 5.83 1.40 -5.71
N PHE A 297 5.69 2.70 -5.46
CA PHE A 297 5.18 3.26 -4.21
C PHE A 297 3.68 3.53 -4.36
N ALA A 298 2.84 2.67 -3.79
CA ALA A 298 1.39 2.74 -3.98
C ALA A 298 0.73 3.96 -3.31
N GLY A 299 1.36 4.54 -2.28
CA GLY A 299 0.69 5.47 -1.37
C GLY A 299 -0.49 4.80 -0.66
N ASP A 300 -1.53 5.56 -0.35
CA ASP A 300 -2.81 4.99 0.11
C ASP A 300 -3.68 4.64 -1.07
N THR A 301 -4.06 3.37 -1.11
CA THR A 301 -4.98 2.88 -2.12
C THR A 301 -5.87 1.80 -1.54
N ALA A 302 -7.15 1.86 -1.90
CA ALA A 302 -8.00 0.71 -1.99
C ALA A 302 -7.53 -0.21 -3.12
N ARG A 303 -8.16 -1.37 -3.22
CA ARG A 303 -7.85 -2.30 -4.29
C ARG A 303 -8.24 -1.71 -5.65
N ILE A 304 -7.26 -1.42 -6.49
CA ILE A 304 -7.50 -0.91 -7.85
C ILE A 304 -8.17 -1.97 -8.74
N ASN A 305 -9.04 -1.52 -9.64
CA ASN A 305 -9.72 -2.40 -10.60
C ASN A 305 -8.74 -2.95 -11.67
N ASN A 306 -9.23 -3.84 -12.54
CA ASN A 306 -8.39 -4.49 -13.55
C ASN A 306 -7.85 -3.51 -14.60
N ALA A 307 -8.62 -2.48 -14.98
CA ALA A 307 -8.16 -1.50 -15.96
C ALA A 307 -6.95 -0.73 -15.42
N ARG A 308 -7.06 -0.18 -14.20
CA ARG A 308 -5.97 0.53 -13.53
C ARG A 308 -4.77 -0.36 -13.25
N MET A 309 -4.99 -1.62 -12.89
CA MET A 309 -3.90 -2.60 -12.75
C MET A 309 -3.17 -2.82 -14.07
N THR A 310 -3.88 -2.92 -15.20
CA THR A 310 -3.23 -2.97 -16.51
C THR A 310 -2.49 -1.67 -16.82
N GLY A 311 -3.02 -0.51 -16.44
CA GLY A 311 -2.33 0.78 -16.57
C GLY A 311 -0.99 0.83 -15.81
N LEU A 312 -0.98 0.37 -14.55
CA LEU A 312 0.25 0.22 -13.77
C LEU A 312 1.23 -0.75 -14.45
N ALA A 313 0.75 -1.89 -14.93
CA ALA A 313 1.56 -2.87 -15.62
C ALA A 313 2.16 -2.32 -16.93
N LEU A 314 1.40 -1.52 -17.70
CA LEU A 314 1.88 -0.86 -18.92
C LEU A 314 3.01 0.12 -18.62
N ASP A 315 2.87 0.91 -17.55
CA ASP A 315 3.92 1.82 -17.10
C ASP A 315 5.21 1.06 -16.72
N ILE A 316 5.10 0.03 -15.87
CA ILE A 316 6.25 -0.79 -15.47
C ILE A 316 6.90 -1.48 -16.67
N TYR A 317 6.10 -2.00 -17.59
CA TYR A 317 6.60 -2.65 -18.80
C TYR A 317 7.33 -1.67 -19.71
N HIS A 318 6.77 -0.47 -19.93
CA HIS A 318 7.45 0.58 -20.69
C HIS A 318 8.76 1.02 -20.02
N LEU A 319 8.78 1.19 -18.69
CA LEU A 319 9.99 1.48 -17.93
C LEU A 319 11.04 0.38 -18.06
N TYR A 320 10.62 -0.89 -18.05
CA TYR A 320 11.48 -2.05 -18.29
C TYR A 320 12.13 -2.00 -19.68
N GLN A 321 11.36 -1.74 -20.72
CA GLN A 321 11.86 -1.64 -22.10
C GLN A 321 12.90 -0.53 -22.31
N HIS A 322 12.86 0.51 -21.48
CA HIS A 322 13.79 1.64 -21.56
C HIS A 322 14.95 1.58 -20.57
N LYS A 323 15.12 0.47 -19.84
CA LYS A 323 16.30 0.23 -18.99
C LYS A 323 17.56 0.10 -19.83
N LYS A 324 18.68 0.62 -19.31
CA LYS A 324 20.02 0.42 -19.87
C LYS A 324 20.77 -0.65 -19.09
N GLY A 325 21.45 -1.54 -19.81
CA GLY A 325 22.33 -2.56 -19.20
C GLY A 325 21.61 -3.77 -18.61
N LEU A 326 20.34 -3.98 -18.95
CA LEU A 326 19.68 -5.27 -18.80
C LEU A 326 19.87 -6.07 -20.09
N GLU A 327 20.30 -7.32 -19.97
CA GLU A 327 20.31 -8.24 -21.10
C GLU A 327 18.86 -8.57 -21.51
N PRO A 328 18.59 -8.90 -22.80
CA PRO A 328 17.23 -9.18 -23.28
C PRO A 328 16.47 -10.28 -22.51
N SER A 329 17.18 -11.19 -21.86
CA SER A 329 16.60 -12.28 -21.05
C SER A 329 16.42 -11.93 -19.57
N GLU A 330 16.88 -10.76 -19.12
CA GLU A 330 16.82 -10.37 -17.71
C GLU A 330 15.59 -9.52 -17.40
N LEU A 331 14.93 -9.85 -16.29
CA LEU A 331 13.83 -9.05 -15.75
C LEU A 331 14.33 -8.02 -14.74
N PRO A 332 13.61 -6.90 -14.59
CA PRO A 332 13.93 -5.91 -13.57
C PRO A 332 13.59 -6.47 -12.18
N ARG A 333 14.23 -5.91 -11.15
CA ARG A 333 13.84 -6.13 -9.76
C ARG A 333 12.68 -5.21 -9.42
N LEU A 334 11.47 -5.76 -9.43
CA LEU A 334 10.27 -5.02 -9.09
C LEU A 334 10.05 -5.01 -7.57
N ILE A 335 10.07 -3.84 -6.95
CA ILE A 335 9.88 -3.67 -5.51
C ILE A 335 8.58 -2.88 -5.29
N ASN A 336 7.54 -3.58 -4.86
CA ASN A 336 6.22 -3.01 -4.56
C ASN A 336 6.18 -2.57 -3.10
N MET A 337 6.06 -1.27 -2.86
CA MET A 337 5.77 -0.70 -1.55
C MET A 337 4.25 -0.53 -1.44
N GLU A 338 3.61 -1.42 -0.70
CA GLU A 338 2.15 -1.55 -0.66
C GLU A 338 1.62 -1.24 0.75
N PRO A 339 0.53 -0.46 0.88
CA PRO A 339 -0.01 -0.10 2.18
C PRO A 339 -0.80 -1.26 2.80
N GLY A 340 -0.59 -1.52 4.08
CA GLY A 340 -1.33 -2.53 4.83
C GLY A 340 -2.38 -1.92 5.76
N GLY A 341 -3.66 -2.04 5.41
CA GLY A 341 -4.74 -1.41 6.15
C GLY A 341 -5.20 -2.20 7.38
N PRO A 342 -5.69 -1.51 8.43
CA PRO A 342 -6.21 -2.16 9.64
C PRO A 342 -7.42 -3.06 9.34
N ASN A 343 -7.63 -4.03 10.21
CA ASN A 343 -8.71 -5.01 10.17
C ASN A 343 -10.06 -4.44 10.66
N TYR A 344 -10.44 -3.25 10.19
CA TYR A 344 -11.79 -2.70 10.37
C TYR A 344 -12.83 -3.49 9.57
N THR A 345 -14.11 -3.12 9.72
CA THR A 345 -15.18 -3.60 8.83
C THR A 345 -14.79 -3.29 7.38
N ARG A 346 -14.44 -4.32 6.60
CA ARG A 346 -14.00 -4.14 5.20
C ARG A 346 -14.98 -3.35 4.35
N LYS A 347 -16.28 -3.37 4.68
CA LYS A 347 -17.27 -2.52 4.02
C LYS A 347 -16.94 -1.02 4.08
N ASP A 348 -16.31 -0.56 5.15
CA ASP A 348 -16.00 0.85 5.38
C ASP A 348 -14.57 1.21 4.98
N MET A 349 -13.64 0.25 5.04
CA MET A 349 -12.26 0.44 4.56
C MET A 349 -12.04 0.11 3.09
N SER A 350 -12.87 -0.73 2.46
CA SER A 350 -12.72 -1.07 1.04
C SER A 350 -12.64 0.14 0.09
N PRO A 351 -13.32 1.29 0.34
CA PRO A 351 -13.20 2.46 -0.53
C PRO A 351 -12.10 3.45 -0.09
N THR A 352 -11.29 3.10 0.90
CA THR A 352 -10.23 3.97 1.44
C THR A 352 -8.88 3.27 1.53
N HIS A 353 -8.81 1.99 1.86
CA HIS A 353 -7.54 1.31 2.09
C HIS A 353 -7.65 -0.19 1.84
N GLN A 354 -6.69 -0.72 1.09
CA GLN A 354 -6.57 -2.15 0.86
C GLN A 354 -6.10 -2.88 2.13
N SER A 355 -6.43 -4.15 2.26
CA SER A 355 -5.91 -4.97 3.37
C SER A 355 -4.50 -5.49 3.06
N ALA A 356 -3.82 -6.06 4.06
CA ALA A 356 -2.58 -6.80 3.80
C ALA A 356 -2.77 -7.96 2.81
N VAL A 357 -3.95 -8.60 2.79
CA VAL A 357 -4.26 -9.65 1.81
C VAL A 357 -4.40 -9.07 0.41
N ASP A 358 -5.09 -7.94 0.27
CA ASP A 358 -5.23 -7.25 -1.02
C ASP A 358 -3.86 -6.80 -1.55
N SER A 359 -2.95 -6.36 -0.67
CA SER A 359 -1.57 -5.99 -1.02
C SER A 359 -0.79 -7.17 -1.57
N VAL A 360 -0.89 -8.35 -0.95
CA VAL A 360 -0.27 -9.58 -1.45
C VAL A 360 -0.88 -9.99 -2.79
N VAL A 361 -2.21 -9.96 -2.90
CA VAL A 361 -2.93 -10.26 -4.14
C VAL A 361 -2.56 -9.30 -5.28
N SER A 362 -2.27 -8.03 -4.97
CA SER A 362 -1.83 -7.00 -5.92
C SER A 362 -0.63 -7.47 -6.74
N SER A 363 0.39 -8.06 -6.12
CA SER A 363 1.58 -8.58 -6.79
C SER A 363 1.28 -9.70 -7.79
N PHE A 364 0.33 -10.61 -7.48
CA PHE A 364 -0.10 -11.67 -8.40
C PHE A 364 -0.89 -11.10 -9.59
N ARG A 365 -1.78 -10.14 -9.33
CA ARG A 365 -2.56 -9.45 -10.37
C ARG A 365 -1.66 -8.65 -11.31
N LEU A 366 -0.63 -8.01 -10.74
CA LEU A 366 0.35 -7.26 -11.52
C LEU A 366 1.17 -8.18 -12.42
N ALA A 367 1.63 -9.33 -11.91
CA ALA A 367 2.36 -10.31 -12.71
C ALA A 367 1.53 -10.86 -13.89
N LEU A 368 0.25 -11.16 -13.66
CA LEU A 368 -0.67 -11.58 -14.73
C LEU A 368 -0.91 -10.46 -15.76
N ALA A 369 -1.05 -9.21 -15.32
CA ALA A 369 -1.20 -8.08 -16.22
C ALA A 369 0.07 -7.83 -17.06
N LEU A 370 1.26 -7.99 -16.46
CA LEU A 370 2.55 -7.88 -17.16
C LEU A 370 2.75 -8.99 -18.20
N GLU A 371 2.32 -10.22 -17.91
CA GLU A 371 2.29 -11.31 -18.89
C GLU A 371 1.35 -10.98 -20.05
N GLU A 372 0.12 -10.52 -19.78
CA GLU A 372 -0.83 -10.13 -20.82
C GLU A 372 -0.25 -9.07 -21.76
N ILE A 373 0.44 -8.07 -21.19
CA ILE A 373 1.10 -7.02 -21.95
C ILE A 373 2.25 -7.59 -22.78
N SER A 374 3.11 -8.39 -22.16
CA SER A 374 4.24 -9.03 -22.84
C SER A 374 3.81 -9.94 -24.00
N CYS A 375 2.64 -10.59 -23.91
CA CYS A 375 2.13 -11.44 -24.98
C CYS A 375 1.60 -10.65 -26.18
N LYS A 376 1.16 -9.42 -25.96
CA LYS A 376 0.58 -8.55 -26.99
C LYS A 376 1.62 -7.64 -27.66
N ASP A 377 2.73 -7.38 -26.99
CA ASP A 377 3.83 -6.63 -27.59
C ASP A 377 4.50 -7.47 -28.70
N LYS A 378 4.50 -6.93 -29.92
CA LYS A 378 5.09 -7.56 -31.10
C LYS A 378 6.61 -7.37 -31.18
N GLY A 379 7.17 -6.51 -30.33
CA GLY A 379 8.58 -6.11 -30.36
C GLY A 379 9.54 -7.03 -29.58
N ILE A 380 9.04 -7.92 -28.72
CA ILE A 380 9.86 -8.84 -27.93
C ILE A 380 9.64 -10.28 -28.40
N GLU A 381 10.72 -10.97 -28.80
CA GLU A 381 10.66 -12.36 -29.28
C GLU A 381 10.26 -13.36 -28.18
N ASN A 382 10.45 -13.00 -26.90
CA ASN A 382 10.15 -13.85 -25.75
C ASN A 382 8.95 -13.31 -24.96
N GLN A 383 7.86 -14.09 -24.96
CA GLN A 383 6.75 -13.88 -24.04
C GLN A 383 7.21 -14.19 -22.61
N ILE A 384 7.13 -13.20 -21.72
CA ILE A 384 7.52 -13.35 -20.32
C ILE A 384 6.32 -13.83 -19.53
N SER A 385 6.45 -14.98 -18.88
CA SER A 385 5.37 -15.56 -18.09
C SER A 385 5.09 -14.78 -16.81
N ALA A 386 3.86 -14.88 -16.30
CA ALA A 386 3.48 -14.26 -15.04
C ALA A 386 4.29 -14.86 -13.87
N SER A 387 4.69 -16.14 -13.93
CA SER A 387 5.57 -16.74 -12.91
C SER A 387 6.94 -16.06 -12.90
N ALA A 388 7.51 -15.72 -14.06
CA ALA A 388 8.80 -15.04 -14.14
C ALA A 388 8.73 -13.60 -13.60
N TRP A 389 7.66 -12.87 -13.92
CA TRP A 389 7.39 -11.55 -13.33
C TRP A 389 7.21 -11.62 -11.81
N LEU A 390 6.48 -12.64 -11.33
CA LEU A 390 6.30 -12.86 -9.91
C LEU A 390 7.64 -13.15 -9.24
N GLU A 391 8.48 -14.00 -9.82
CA GLU A 391 9.84 -14.30 -9.36
C GLU A 391 10.79 -13.09 -9.39
N SER A 392 10.51 -12.05 -10.17
CA SER A 392 11.27 -10.80 -10.17
C SER A 392 10.72 -9.74 -9.20
N THR A 393 9.60 -10.05 -8.53
CA THR A 393 8.88 -9.13 -7.65
C THR A 393 9.16 -9.41 -6.16
N ALA A 394 9.27 -8.33 -5.39
CA ALA A 394 9.23 -8.31 -3.93
C ALA A 394 8.23 -7.26 -3.44
N THR A 395 7.61 -7.50 -2.29
CA THR A 395 6.65 -6.60 -1.65
C THR A 395 7.22 -6.13 -0.31
N ILE A 396 7.36 -4.82 -0.13
CA ILE A 396 7.66 -4.18 1.15
C ILE A 396 6.38 -3.56 1.65
N PHE A 397 5.97 -3.94 2.85
CA PHE A 397 4.80 -3.37 3.48
C PHE A 397 5.08 -1.95 3.98
N MET A 398 4.11 -1.05 3.77
CA MET A 398 4.04 0.30 4.35
C MET A 398 2.86 0.42 5.31
N HIS A 399 2.88 1.44 6.17
CA HIS A 399 1.92 1.62 7.27
C HIS A 399 2.09 0.58 8.37
N GLN A 400 3.34 0.33 8.75
CA GLN A 400 3.68 -0.50 9.91
C GLN A 400 4.45 0.33 10.92
N ASN A 401 4.33 -0.11 12.18
CA ASN A 401 5.32 0.17 13.19
C ASN A 401 5.61 1.68 13.40
N LYS A 402 4.60 2.56 13.44
CA LYS A 402 4.81 4.00 13.75
C LYS A 402 3.68 4.68 14.51
N TYR A 403 2.45 4.48 14.07
CA TYR A 403 1.26 5.12 14.67
C TYR A 403 0.27 4.10 15.25
N GLU A 404 -0.54 4.54 16.21
CA GLU A 404 -1.70 3.81 16.72
C GLU A 404 -2.97 4.60 16.37
N LEU A 405 -3.77 4.10 15.41
CA LEU A 405 -5.04 4.72 15.02
C LEU A 405 -6.19 4.14 15.84
N GLY A 406 -6.40 4.68 17.04
CA GLY A 406 -7.53 4.31 17.88
C GLY A 406 -7.29 2.99 18.62
N PRO A 407 -8.19 1.99 18.53
CA PRO A 407 -8.00 0.71 19.21
C PRO A 407 -7.20 -0.32 18.38
N ASP A 408 -7.00 -0.08 17.09
CA ASP A 408 -6.33 -1.01 16.18
C ASP A 408 -4.91 -0.47 15.88
N ARG A 409 -3.94 -1.38 15.80
CA ARG A 409 -2.52 -1.06 15.64
C ARG A 409 -2.04 -1.42 14.24
N PHE A 410 -1.13 -0.61 13.68
CA PHE A 410 -0.59 -0.83 12.34
C PHE A 410 0.36 -2.05 12.22
N ASN A 411 0.69 -2.72 13.34
CA ASN A 411 1.36 -4.02 13.37
C ASN A 411 0.44 -5.20 12.95
N GLU A 412 -0.84 -4.94 12.66
CA GLU A 412 -1.81 -5.96 12.22
C GLU A 412 -1.47 -6.63 10.90
N ASN A 413 -0.63 -6.00 10.07
CA ASN A 413 -0.32 -6.50 8.73
C ASN A 413 0.38 -7.86 8.76
N TYR A 414 1.33 -8.05 9.67
CA TYR A 414 1.98 -9.34 9.87
C TYR A 414 1.01 -10.39 10.45
N PHE A 415 0.10 -9.99 11.34
CA PHE A 415 -0.94 -10.88 11.87
C PHE A 415 -1.89 -11.36 10.75
N ILE A 416 -2.36 -10.45 9.90
CA ILE A 416 -3.22 -10.79 8.75
C ILE A 416 -2.46 -11.70 7.78
N PHE A 417 -1.18 -11.41 7.52
CA PHE A 417 -0.32 -12.21 6.66
C PHE A 417 -0.10 -13.63 7.17
N THR A 418 0.19 -13.81 8.47
CA THR A 418 0.34 -15.15 9.07
C THR A 418 -0.97 -15.94 9.03
N ARG A 419 -2.11 -15.26 9.23
CA ARG A 419 -3.44 -15.87 9.11
C ARG A 419 -3.76 -16.26 7.66
N LEU A 420 -3.37 -15.46 6.68
CA LEU A 420 -3.45 -15.80 5.25
C LEU A 420 -2.65 -17.08 4.94
N CYS A 421 -1.38 -17.14 5.37
CA CYS A 421 -0.53 -18.33 5.20
C CYS A 421 -1.15 -19.57 5.84
N SER A 422 -1.72 -19.42 7.04
CA SER A 422 -2.42 -20.49 7.75
C SER A 422 -3.62 -21.01 6.96
N TYR A 423 -4.42 -20.14 6.34
CA TYR A 423 -5.56 -20.56 5.53
C TYR A 423 -5.16 -21.22 4.21
N LEU A 424 -4.07 -20.79 3.58
CA LEU A 424 -3.53 -21.46 2.39
C LEU A 424 -3.04 -22.90 2.68
N GLN A 425 -2.70 -23.20 3.94
CA GLN A 425 -2.29 -24.55 4.37
C GLN A 425 -3.48 -25.47 4.71
N MET A 426 -4.68 -24.93 4.87
CA MET A 426 -5.87 -25.73 5.22
C MET A 426 -6.40 -26.51 4.01
N SER A 427 -7.11 -27.61 4.28
CA SER A 427 -7.93 -28.27 3.26
C SER A 427 -9.15 -27.42 2.94
N ASP A 428 -9.75 -27.63 1.77
CA ASP A 428 -10.93 -26.88 1.33
C ASP A 428 -12.13 -27.11 2.25
N GLU A 429 -12.29 -28.33 2.78
CA GLU A 429 -13.33 -28.64 3.77
C GLU A 429 -13.10 -27.87 5.09
N THR A 430 -11.85 -27.76 5.53
CA THR A 430 -11.51 -27.05 6.76
C THR A 430 -11.67 -25.54 6.61
N LEU A 431 -11.32 -25.00 5.45
CA LEU A 431 -11.50 -23.60 5.10
C LEU A 431 -12.98 -23.23 5.04
N GLU A 432 -13.81 -24.10 4.46
CA GLU A 432 -15.26 -23.91 4.39
C GLU A 432 -15.92 -23.92 5.79
N VAL A 433 -15.48 -24.81 6.70
CA VAL A 433 -15.91 -24.78 8.11
C VAL A 433 -15.56 -23.45 8.77
N HIS A 434 -14.36 -22.90 8.51
CA HIS A 434 -13.98 -21.59 9.03
C HIS A 434 -14.83 -20.47 8.42
N LYS A 435 -15.11 -20.52 7.11
CA LYS A 435 -15.99 -19.57 6.42
C LYS A 435 -17.38 -19.53 7.06
N GLN A 436 -18.02 -20.68 7.24
CA GLN A 436 -19.34 -20.81 7.88
C GLN A 436 -19.33 -20.32 9.34
N LYS A 437 -18.26 -20.61 10.08
CA LYS A 437 -18.07 -20.11 11.45
C LYS A 437 -17.91 -18.58 11.50
N GLN A 438 -17.24 -17.98 10.53
CA GLN A 438 -17.13 -16.52 10.45
C GLN A 438 -18.43 -15.87 10.01
N GLU A 439 -19.13 -16.46 9.05
CA GLU A 439 -20.45 -15.98 8.61
C GLU A 439 -21.46 -15.99 9.75
N SER A 440 -21.51 -17.07 10.54
CA SER A 440 -22.35 -17.17 11.74
C SER A 440 -21.97 -16.19 12.86
N LYS A 441 -20.68 -15.87 13.02
CA LYS A 441 -20.23 -14.79 13.93
C LYS A 441 -20.66 -13.41 13.44
N SER A 442 -20.56 -13.16 12.13
CA SER A 442 -20.93 -11.88 11.51
C SER A 442 -22.43 -11.60 11.57
N THR A 443 -23.26 -12.66 11.60
CA THR A 443 -24.72 -12.58 11.79
C THR A 443 -25.11 -12.47 13.27
N SER A 444 -24.21 -12.79 14.21
CA SER A 444 -24.44 -12.60 15.64
C SER A 444 -24.46 -11.11 16.02
N TRP A 445 -25.45 -10.71 16.83
CA TRP A 445 -25.85 -9.33 17.18
C TRP A 445 -24.85 -8.56 18.08
N SER A 446 -23.58 -8.54 17.72
CA SER A 446 -22.57 -7.70 18.39
C SER A 446 -22.42 -6.36 17.66
N LEU A 447 -22.42 -5.28 18.44
CA LEU A 447 -22.28 -3.90 17.98
C LEU A 447 -20.94 -3.65 17.27
N PHE A 448 -19.95 -4.53 17.46
CA PHE A 448 -18.57 -4.37 16.99
C PHE A 448 -18.02 -5.56 16.19
N HIS A 449 -18.74 -6.70 16.06
CA HIS A 449 -18.21 -7.95 15.48
C HIS A 449 -18.65 -8.24 14.03
N ARG A 450 -19.08 -7.25 13.25
CA ARG A 450 -19.36 -7.48 11.81
C ARG A 450 -18.08 -7.50 10.95
N ARG A 451 -17.05 -8.25 11.36
CA ARG A 451 -15.87 -8.49 10.50
C ARG A 451 -16.18 -9.68 9.59
N LYS A 452 -16.58 -9.43 8.34
CA LYS A 452 -16.52 -10.47 7.30
C LYS A 452 -15.04 -10.77 7.07
N ASP A 453 -14.65 -12.03 7.22
CA ASP A 453 -13.25 -12.45 7.11
C ASP A 453 -12.81 -12.41 5.64
N PHE A 454 -12.28 -11.27 5.21
CA PHE A 454 -11.82 -11.06 3.84
C PHE A 454 -10.61 -11.92 3.49
N ILE A 455 -9.90 -12.46 4.49
CA ILE A 455 -8.72 -13.29 4.27
C ILE A 455 -9.10 -14.54 3.48
N ILE A 456 -10.25 -15.16 3.77
CA ILE A 456 -10.74 -16.34 3.03
C ILE A 456 -11.00 -15.98 1.55
N SER A 457 -11.57 -14.80 1.27
CA SER A 457 -11.79 -14.34 -0.11
C SER A 457 -10.47 -14.18 -0.86
N GLY A 458 -9.42 -13.66 -0.21
CA GLY A 458 -8.11 -13.57 -0.83
C GLY A 458 -7.42 -14.92 -1.03
N VAL A 459 -7.66 -15.89 -0.13
CA VAL A 459 -7.20 -17.29 -0.32
C VAL A 459 -7.85 -17.90 -1.56
N GLU A 460 -9.17 -17.78 -1.69
CA GLU A 460 -9.92 -18.25 -2.86
C GLU A 460 -9.36 -17.62 -4.14
N GLU A 461 -9.12 -16.31 -4.13
CA GLU A 461 -8.59 -15.61 -5.30
C GLU A 461 -7.15 -16.01 -5.66
N LEU A 462 -6.25 -16.12 -4.68
CA LEU A 462 -4.89 -16.58 -4.90
C LEU A 462 -4.88 -18.01 -5.48
N LYS A 463 -5.79 -18.88 -5.03
CA LYS A 463 -5.97 -20.22 -5.59
C LYS A 463 -6.43 -20.17 -7.04
N GLU A 464 -7.36 -19.29 -7.41
CA GLU A 464 -7.78 -19.13 -8.81
C GLU A 464 -6.64 -18.59 -9.68
N MET A 465 -5.91 -17.57 -9.24
CA MET A 465 -4.76 -17.04 -9.98
C MET A 465 -3.64 -18.08 -10.14
N ALA A 466 -3.43 -18.94 -9.14
CA ALA A 466 -2.43 -20.00 -9.20
C ALA A 466 -2.73 -21.06 -10.26
N LYS A 467 -4.01 -21.27 -10.63
CA LYS A 467 -4.38 -22.12 -11.77
C LYS A 467 -3.89 -21.53 -13.10
N THR A 468 -3.89 -20.21 -13.22
CA THR A 468 -3.37 -19.51 -14.41
C THR A 468 -1.85 -19.46 -14.43
N LEU A 469 -1.22 -19.17 -13.28
CA LEU A 469 0.24 -19.10 -13.14
C LEU A 469 0.92 -20.45 -13.34
N TRP A 470 0.31 -21.52 -12.83
CA TRP A 470 0.90 -22.85 -12.84
C TRP A 470 -0.14 -23.92 -13.25
N PRO A 471 -0.60 -23.92 -14.51
CA PRO A 471 -1.71 -24.76 -14.99
C PRO A 471 -1.39 -26.26 -14.98
N ASN A 472 -0.10 -26.62 -15.07
CA ASN A 472 0.36 -28.01 -15.09
C ASN A 472 0.59 -28.59 -13.68
N GLU A 473 0.45 -27.77 -12.64
CA GLU A 473 0.72 -28.17 -11.26
C GLU A 473 -0.55 -28.64 -10.55
N THR A 474 -0.40 -29.56 -9.59
CA THR A 474 -1.52 -29.97 -8.75
C THR A 474 -1.99 -28.81 -7.86
N PRO A 475 -3.27 -28.78 -7.41
CA PRO A 475 -3.73 -27.77 -6.46
C PRO A 475 -2.91 -27.70 -5.16
N ALA A 476 -2.32 -28.82 -4.72
CA ALA A 476 -1.44 -28.84 -3.56
C ALA A 476 -0.11 -28.12 -3.85
N THR A 477 0.51 -28.42 -4.99
CA THR A 477 1.76 -27.76 -5.44
C THR A 477 1.53 -26.27 -5.68
N GLN A 478 0.43 -25.88 -6.31
CA GLN A 478 0.04 -24.47 -6.50
C GLN A 478 -0.02 -23.72 -5.16
N ARG A 479 -0.67 -24.29 -4.14
CA ARG A 479 -0.73 -23.68 -2.80
C ARG A 479 0.66 -23.53 -2.17
N LEU A 480 1.52 -24.54 -2.31
CA LEU A 480 2.89 -24.46 -1.82
C LEU A 480 3.67 -23.34 -2.50
N LYS A 481 3.57 -23.19 -3.84
CA LYS A 481 4.22 -22.10 -4.58
C LYS A 481 3.71 -20.72 -4.17
N ILE A 482 2.40 -20.55 -3.92
CA ILE A 482 1.85 -19.31 -3.37
C ILE A 482 2.52 -19.00 -2.03
N ILE A 483 2.52 -19.97 -1.10
CA ILE A 483 3.08 -19.80 0.24
C ILE A 483 4.58 -19.48 0.17
N GLU A 484 5.34 -20.19 -0.66
CA GLU A 484 6.76 -19.96 -0.88
C GLU A 484 7.02 -18.55 -1.38
N PHE A 485 6.29 -18.09 -2.41
CA PHE A 485 6.42 -16.73 -2.91
C PHE A 485 6.11 -15.69 -1.83
N ILE A 486 4.91 -15.75 -1.22
CA ILE A 486 4.50 -14.71 -0.28
C ILE A 486 5.42 -14.65 0.93
N THR A 487 5.94 -15.79 1.40
CA THR A 487 6.83 -15.81 2.56
C THR A 487 8.25 -15.40 2.22
N SER A 488 8.78 -15.77 1.05
CA SER A 488 10.15 -15.38 0.64
C SER A 488 10.26 -13.96 0.11
N ARG A 489 9.16 -13.37 -0.39
CA ARG A 489 9.15 -12.08 -1.11
C ARG A 489 8.33 -10.97 -0.46
N THR A 490 7.80 -11.19 0.74
CA THR A 490 7.09 -10.15 1.51
C THR A 490 7.92 -9.74 2.71
N HIS A 491 8.25 -8.46 2.78
CA HIS A 491 9.01 -7.88 3.89
C HIS A 491 8.16 -6.92 4.72
N PHE A 492 8.28 -7.03 6.04
CA PHE A 492 7.65 -6.13 7.00
C PHE A 492 8.74 -5.32 7.68
N PRO A 493 9.00 -4.08 7.21
CA PRO A 493 10.20 -3.36 7.60
C PRO A 493 10.11 -2.81 9.03
N LEU A 494 11.23 -2.86 9.74
CA LEU A 494 11.39 -2.18 11.03
C LEU A 494 11.64 -0.69 10.82
N ILE A 495 11.28 0.15 11.79
CA ILE A 495 11.74 1.56 11.75
C ILE A 495 13.27 1.57 11.76
N ARG A 496 13.86 2.43 10.93
CA ARG A 496 15.30 2.60 10.68
C ARG A 496 15.98 1.43 9.97
N GLU A 497 15.22 0.43 9.54
CA GLU A 497 15.77 -0.64 8.72
C GLU A 497 16.26 -0.10 7.38
N LYS A 498 17.45 -0.56 6.99
CA LYS A 498 18.07 -0.29 5.71
C LYS A 498 18.04 -1.56 4.87
N LEU A 499 17.41 -1.48 3.70
CA LEU A 499 17.34 -2.56 2.72
C LEU A 499 18.16 -2.19 1.49
N THR A 500 19.02 -3.09 1.04
CA THR A 500 19.65 -3.06 -0.29
C THR A 500 18.68 -3.60 -1.34
N SER A 501 19.07 -3.60 -2.62
CA SER A 501 18.20 -4.14 -3.68
C SER A 501 18.01 -5.66 -3.62
N GLU A 502 18.84 -6.38 -2.85
CA GLU A 502 18.73 -7.83 -2.69
C GLU A 502 17.89 -8.24 -1.49
N ASP A 503 17.89 -7.43 -0.43
CA ASP A 503 17.33 -7.83 0.86
C ASP A 503 15.83 -8.17 0.79
N PRO A 504 14.99 -7.45 0.00
CA PRO A 504 13.58 -7.82 -0.19
C PRO A 504 13.37 -9.22 -0.80
N TYR A 505 14.41 -9.84 -1.35
CA TYR A 505 14.36 -11.13 -2.04
C TYR A 505 14.99 -12.29 -1.24
N LYS A 506 15.63 -12.01 -0.10
CA LYS A 506 16.51 -12.98 0.61
C LYS A 506 15.90 -13.68 1.83
N PHE A 507 14.62 -13.46 2.10
CA PHE A 507 13.92 -13.95 3.30
C PHE A 507 14.60 -13.60 4.63
N ALA A 508 14.11 -12.56 5.29
CA ALA A 508 14.22 -12.40 6.73
C ALA A 508 13.01 -11.60 7.22
N PRO A 509 12.15 -12.12 8.12
CA PRO A 509 11.11 -11.28 8.69
C PRO A 509 11.79 -10.17 9.52
N GLY A 510 11.65 -8.91 9.07
CA GLY A 510 12.08 -7.74 9.83
C GLY A 510 11.28 -7.66 11.13
N GLU A 511 9.97 -7.47 11.02
CA GLU A 511 9.03 -7.60 12.13
C GLU A 511 8.51 -9.02 12.35
N ILE A 512 8.32 -9.37 13.64
CA ILE A 512 7.61 -10.56 14.07
C ILE A 512 6.46 -10.08 14.97
N SER A 513 5.22 -10.40 14.63
CA SER A 513 4.07 -10.09 15.50
C SER A 513 4.16 -10.85 16.81
N THR A 514 3.83 -10.19 17.91
CA THR A 514 3.64 -10.82 19.22
C THR A 514 2.32 -11.59 19.33
N ILE A 515 1.46 -11.52 18.31
CA ILE A 515 0.16 -12.20 18.29
C ILE A 515 0.28 -13.50 17.50
N ALA A 516 0.07 -14.63 18.18
CA ALA A 516 -0.16 -15.89 17.48
C ALA A 516 -1.53 -15.82 16.76
N PRO A 517 -1.62 -16.22 15.48
CA PRO A 517 -2.90 -16.23 14.79
C PRO A 517 -3.91 -17.11 15.53
N ASP A 518 -5.20 -16.76 15.49
CA ASP A 518 -6.26 -17.51 16.19
C ASP A 518 -6.39 -18.96 15.69
N THR A 519 -5.82 -19.24 14.52
CA THR A 519 -5.67 -20.54 13.88
C THR A 519 -4.52 -21.39 14.43
N TRP A 520 -3.65 -20.84 15.29
CA TRP A 520 -2.52 -21.54 15.89
C TRP A 520 -2.82 -21.93 17.34
N ASP A 521 -2.47 -23.17 17.72
CA ASP A 521 -2.46 -23.64 19.11
C ASP A 521 -1.03 -23.55 19.63
N SER A 522 -0.74 -22.49 20.39
CA SER A 522 0.59 -22.26 20.98
C SER A 522 0.99 -23.33 21.99
N GLY A 523 0.02 -23.99 22.63
CA GLY A 523 0.29 -25.08 23.58
C GLY A 523 0.68 -26.37 22.88
N LYS A 524 0.17 -26.61 21.66
CA LYS A 524 0.45 -27.82 20.87
C LYS A 524 1.43 -27.60 19.71
N GLN A 525 1.89 -26.37 19.50
CA GLN A 525 2.74 -25.96 18.37
C GLN A 525 2.23 -26.46 17.01
N LYS A 526 0.91 -26.38 16.79
CA LYS A 526 0.29 -26.78 15.53
C LYS A 526 -0.91 -25.90 15.20
N LEU A 527 -1.36 -25.97 13.95
CA LEU A 527 -2.63 -25.37 13.53
C LEU A 527 -3.80 -26.03 14.27
N LYS A 528 -4.73 -25.22 14.77
CA LYS A 528 -5.98 -25.70 15.38
C LYS A 528 -6.78 -26.47 14.33
N GLY A 529 -7.12 -27.72 14.65
CA GLY A 529 -7.81 -28.63 13.73
C GLY A 529 -6.86 -29.53 12.92
N ALA A 530 -5.55 -29.31 12.96
CA ALA A 530 -4.60 -30.29 12.43
C ALA A 530 -4.63 -31.58 13.27
N LYS A 531 -4.78 -32.73 12.60
CA LYS A 531 -4.53 -34.04 13.22
C LYS A 531 -3.08 -34.06 13.73
N ASP A 532 -2.82 -34.78 14.83
CA ASP A 532 -1.45 -35.03 15.28
C ASP A 532 -0.73 -35.85 14.20
N LEU A 533 -0.12 -35.17 13.24
CA LEU A 533 0.72 -35.78 12.23
C LEU A 533 2.08 -36.04 12.88
N SER A 534 2.58 -37.27 12.72
CA SER A 534 3.95 -37.63 13.06
C SER A 534 4.92 -36.65 12.40
N LEU A 535 5.95 -36.26 13.14
CA LEU A 535 6.96 -35.23 12.82
C LEU A 535 7.72 -35.38 11.47
N ASP A 536 7.38 -36.35 10.62
CA ASP A 536 8.13 -36.71 9.42
C ASP A 536 7.50 -36.28 8.08
N GLU A 537 6.28 -35.73 8.06
CA GLU A 537 5.65 -35.28 6.81
C GLU A 537 5.14 -33.84 6.92
N SER A 538 6.05 -32.89 6.72
CA SER A 538 5.88 -31.49 6.28
C SER A 538 6.73 -30.54 7.15
N PRO A 539 7.76 -29.86 6.60
CA PRO A 539 8.34 -28.73 7.28
C PRO A 539 7.29 -27.60 7.31
N THR A 540 6.52 -27.54 8.39
CA THR A 540 5.48 -26.50 8.52
C THR A 540 6.18 -25.15 8.57
N LEU A 541 5.93 -24.30 7.59
CA LEU A 541 6.44 -22.92 7.53
C LEU A 541 6.17 -22.13 8.82
N ILE A 542 5.14 -22.51 9.59
CA ILE A 542 4.85 -21.90 10.88
C ILE A 542 5.90 -22.27 11.94
N SER A 543 6.53 -23.44 11.88
CA SER A 543 7.69 -23.73 12.74
C SER A 543 8.86 -22.77 12.45
N ALA A 544 9.12 -22.45 11.17
CA ALA A 544 10.13 -21.46 10.79
C ALA A 544 9.72 -20.01 11.13
N LEU A 545 8.42 -19.67 11.08
CA LEU A 545 7.88 -18.34 11.42
C LEU A 545 7.63 -18.14 12.94
N SER A 546 7.53 -19.22 13.71
CA SER A 546 7.26 -19.23 15.16
C SER A 546 8.50 -19.55 16.01
N MET A 547 9.58 -20.07 15.42
CA MET A 547 10.81 -20.40 16.16
C MET A 547 11.90 -19.35 15.96
N LYS A 548 11.78 -18.26 16.74
CA LYS A 548 12.90 -17.62 17.42
C LYS A 548 12.30 -16.88 18.62
N LYS A 549 12.29 -17.60 19.74
CA LYS A 549 11.90 -17.07 21.05
C LYS A 549 12.97 -16.12 21.57
#